data_AF-A0A061MY11-F1
#
_entry.id   AF-A0A061MY11-F1
#
_cell.length_a   1.000
_cell.length_b   1.000
_cell.length_c   1.000
_cell.angle_alpha   90.00
_cell.angle_beta   90.00
_cell.angle_gamma   90.00
#
_symmetry.space_group_name_H-M   'P 1'
#
loop_
_entity.id
_entity.type
_entity.pdbx_description
1 polymer ?
#
loop_
_entity_poly.entity_id
_entity_poly.type
_entity_poly.pdbx_seq_one_letter_code
_entity_poly.pdbx_strand_id
1 'polypeptide(L)'
;MDLRVKEQDALLKQTIQRFVDQEVRRAIPSMEEDQFPFELIKKMGSLGLMGIPVPEKHGGAGMGMTSYITAIHEISKASPSLGVILSVHTSVGTLPIVKFGTDDQKERYVSDLAQGNKIGAFALTEESSGSDAGALKMKAVRDGDDYVLTGSKMFITNAGAAEVYVVFASTAPDRGSRGVTAFIVDGNTPGLTVGKKRRENGNARYEHERTNL
;
A
#
# COMPACT_ATOMS: atom_id res chain seq x y z
N MET A 1 -19.25 -23.90 -13.60
CA MET A 1 -18.27 -22.85 -13.27
C MET A 1 -17.51 -22.52 -14.53
N ASP A 2 -17.61 -21.30 -15.03
CA ASP A 2 -16.90 -20.87 -16.24
C ASP A 2 -15.52 -20.32 -15.86
N LEU A 3 -14.47 -21.06 -16.22
CA LEU A 3 -13.07 -20.77 -15.89
C LEU A 3 -12.33 -20.02 -17.02
N ARG A 4 -13.05 -19.56 -18.06
CA ARG A 4 -12.43 -18.93 -19.22
C ARG A 4 -11.84 -17.56 -18.86
N VAL A 5 -10.56 -17.37 -19.21
CA VAL A 5 -9.87 -16.08 -19.11
C VAL A 5 -10.54 -15.10 -20.07
N LYS A 6 -10.98 -13.94 -19.59
CA LYS A 6 -11.54 -12.89 -20.45
C LYS A 6 -10.45 -12.39 -21.40
N GLU A 7 -10.78 -12.03 -22.64
CA GLU A 7 -9.79 -11.52 -23.62
C GLU A 7 -9.00 -10.32 -23.08
N GLN A 8 -9.67 -9.45 -22.31
CA GLN A 8 -9.05 -8.33 -21.61
C GLN A 8 -7.95 -8.77 -20.63
N ASP A 9 -8.14 -9.88 -19.91
CA ASP A 9 -7.15 -10.43 -18.97
C ASP A 9 -5.95 -11.04 -19.72
N ALA A 10 -6.18 -11.62 -20.91
CA ALA A 10 -5.11 -12.15 -21.76
C ALA A 10 -4.19 -11.04 -22.28
N LEU A 11 -4.76 -9.91 -22.73
CA LEU A 11 -4.00 -8.75 -23.18
C LEU A 11 -3.23 -8.08 -22.03
N LEU A 12 -3.87 -7.94 -20.86
CA LEU A 12 -3.23 -7.44 -19.64
C LEU A 12 -2.02 -8.31 -19.30
N LYS A 13 -2.21 -9.64 -19.26
CA LYS A 13 -1.12 -10.59 -18.99
C LYS A 13 0.04 -10.44 -19.97
N GLN A 14 -0.22 -10.34 -21.26
CA GLN A 14 0.84 -10.18 -22.26
C GLN A 14 1.61 -8.85 -22.06
N THR A 15 0.90 -7.78 -21.72
CA THR A 15 1.52 -6.48 -21.41
C THR A 15 2.43 -6.56 -20.19
N ILE A 16 1.97 -7.23 -19.13
CA ILE A 16 2.74 -7.43 -17.91
C ILE A 16 3.96 -8.32 -18.17
N GLN A 17 3.83 -9.38 -18.95
CA GLN A 17 4.97 -10.24 -19.31
C GLN A 17 6.07 -9.46 -20.03
N ARG A 18 5.69 -8.61 -21.01
CA ARG A 18 6.66 -7.73 -21.68
C ARG A 18 7.33 -6.76 -20.70
N PHE A 19 6.56 -6.11 -19.83
CA PHE A 19 7.08 -5.22 -18.80
C PHE A 19 8.05 -5.96 -17.85
N VAL A 20 7.70 -7.17 -17.43
CA VAL A 20 8.54 -8.00 -16.57
C VAL A 20 9.88 -8.30 -17.24
N ASP A 21 9.86 -8.78 -18.48
CA ASP A 21 11.07 -9.20 -19.18
C ASP A 21 11.98 -8.02 -19.56
N GLN A 22 11.40 -6.87 -19.87
CA GLN A 22 12.14 -5.69 -20.32
C GLN A 22 12.66 -4.83 -19.17
N GLU A 23 11.92 -4.75 -18.06
CA GLU A 23 12.15 -3.76 -17.01
C GLU A 23 12.36 -4.41 -15.64
N VAL A 24 11.39 -5.19 -15.17
CA VAL A 24 11.40 -5.72 -13.78
C VAL A 24 12.63 -6.59 -13.54
N ARG A 25 12.93 -7.53 -14.45
CA ARG A 25 14.08 -8.44 -14.30
C ARG A 25 15.41 -7.71 -14.17
N ARG A 26 15.55 -6.55 -14.81
CA ARG A 26 16.79 -5.74 -14.77
C ARG A 26 16.96 -5.00 -13.44
N ALA A 27 15.87 -4.67 -12.78
CA ALA A 27 15.89 -3.95 -11.50
C ALA A 27 16.07 -4.87 -10.28
N ILE A 28 15.88 -6.19 -10.44
CA ILE A 28 15.93 -7.16 -9.32
C ILE A 28 17.21 -7.02 -8.47
N PRO A 29 18.43 -6.97 -9.03
CA PRO A 29 19.64 -6.86 -8.20
C PRO A 29 19.66 -5.62 -7.29
N SER A 30 19.25 -4.46 -7.81
CA SER A 30 19.15 -3.21 -7.03
C SER A 30 18.07 -3.31 -5.94
N MET A 31 16.96 -3.99 -6.23
CA MET A 31 15.91 -4.24 -5.24
C MET A 31 16.36 -5.21 -4.13
N GLU A 32 17.17 -6.22 -4.45
CA GLU A 32 17.79 -7.12 -3.48
C GLU A 32 18.82 -6.39 -2.59
N GLU A 33 19.34 -5.26 -3.06
CA GLU A 33 20.13 -4.30 -2.28
C GLU A 33 19.27 -3.31 -1.47
N ASP A 34 17.98 -3.62 -1.24
CA ASP A 34 16.99 -2.80 -0.51
C ASP A 34 16.64 -1.45 -1.15
N GLN A 35 16.99 -1.21 -2.42
CA GLN A 35 16.58 0.01 -3.11
C GLN A 35 15.10 -0.08 -3.51
N PHE A 36 14.34 0.95 -3.13
CA PHE A 36 12.92 1.01 -3.49
C PHE A 36 12.77 1.34 -5.00
N PRO A 37 11.98 0.58 -5.77
CA PRO A 37 12.00 0.66 -7.24
C PRO A 37 11.08 1.76 -7.81
N PHE A 38 11.32 3.03 -7.45
CA PHE A 38 10.48 4.17 -7.87
C PHE A 38 10.26 4.25 -9.39
N GLU A 39 11.28 3.99 -10.19
CA GLU A 39 11.17 3.99 -11.66
C GLU A 39 10.22 2.90 -12.17
N LEU A 40 10.18 1.73 -11.53
CA LEU A 40 9.21 0.69 -11.88
C LEU A 40 7.79 1.12 -11.49
N ILE A 41 7.62 1.77 -10.33
CA ILE A 41 6.31 2.28 -9.89
C ILE A 41 5.76 3.28 -10.90
N LYS A 42 6.58 4.22 -11.37
CA LYS A 42 6.19 5.18 -12.41
C LYS A 42 5.77 4.49 -13.70
N LYS A 43 6.54 3.50 -14.17
CA LYS A 43 6.19 2.71 -15.36
C LYS A 43 4.90 1.91 -15.17
N MET A 44 4.71 1.32 -13.99
CA MET A 44 3.48 0.61 -13.62
C MET A 44 2.28 1.55 -13.61
N GLY A 45 2.45 2.78 -13.13
CA GLY A 45 1.47 3.86 -13.21
C GLY A 45 1.04 4.16 -14.64
N SER A 46 1.99 4.39 -15.53
CA SER A 46 1.73 4.63 -16.96
C SER A 46 1.05 3.46 -17.68
N LEU A 47 1.24 2.23 -17.19
CA LEU A 47 0.58 1.02 -17.70
C LEU A 47 -0.81 0.78 -17.07
N GLY A 48 -1.25 1.64 -16.15
CA GLY A 48 -2.52 1.49 -15.41
C GLY A 48 -2.50 0.40 -14.33
N LEU A 49 -1.33 -0.14 -14.00
CA LEU A 49 -1.20 -1.27 -13.08
C LEU A 49 -1.42 -0.88 -11.62
N MET A 50 -1.11 0.37 -11.23
CA MET A 50 -1.26 0.85 -9.85
C MET A 50 -2.74 1.04 -9.43
N GLY A 51 -3.61 1.32 -10.40
CA GLY A 51 -5.03 1.60 -10.22
C GLY A 51 -5.97 0.60 -10.91
N ILE A 52 -5.57 -0.67 -11.09
CA ILE A 52 -6.38 -1.66 -11.84
C ILE A 52 -7.85 -1.70 -11.40
N PRO A 53 -8.19 -1.92 -10.11
CA PRO A 53 -9.58 -1.97 -9.65
C PRO A 53 -10.18 -0.60 -9.36
N VAL A 54 -9.42 0.49 -9.52
CA VAL A 54 -9.90 1.84 -9.23
C VAL A 54 -10.77 2.31 -10.40
N PRO A 55 -11.96 2.90 -10.15
CA PRO A 55 -12.82 3.42 -11.22
C PRO A 55 -12.12 4.46 -12.11
N GLU A 56 -12.43 4.47 -13.40
CA GLU A 56 -11.86 5.41 -14.38
C GLU A 56 -12.06 6.88 -14.00
N LYS A 57 -13.22 7.22 -13.40
CA LYS A 57 -13.51 8.57 -12.89
C LYS A 57 -12.52 9.07 -11.83
N HIS A 58 -11.73 8.17 -11.24
CA HIS A 58 -10.67 8.49 -10.30
C HIS A 58 -9.29 8.15 -10.87
N GLY A 59 -9.13 8.12 -12.19
CA GLY A 59 -7.85 7.90 -12.86
C GLY A 59 -7.34 6.45 -12.84
N GLY A 60 -8.18 5.49 -12.46
CA GLY A 60 -7.85 4.06 -12.50
C GLY A 60 -8.21 3.38 -13.82
N ALA A 61 -7.93 2.09 -13.93
CA ALA A 61 -8.20 1.31 -15.14
C ALA A 61 -9.62 0.71 -15.19
N GLY A 62 -10.41 0.85 -14.12
CA GLY A 62 -11.81 0.37 -14.08
C GLY A 62 -11.99 -1.14 -14.22
N MET A 63 -10.92 -1.93 -14.05
CA MET A 63 -10.95 -3.38 -14.25
C MET A 63 -11.43 -4.13 -13.00
N GLY A 64 -11.71 -5.42 -13.15
CA GLY A 64 -12.15 -6.26 -12.03
C GLY A 64 -11.02 -6.78 -11.15
N MET A 65 -11.38 -7.33 -9.99
CA MET A 65 -10.42 -7.98 -9.08
C MET A 65 -9.69 -9.16 -9.70
N THR A 66 -10.30 -9.87 -10.65
CA THR A 66 -9.62 -10.96 -11.39
C THR A 66 -8.41 -10.43 -12.16
N SER A 67 -8.56 -9.32 -12.89
CA SER A 67 -7.47 -8.66 -13.63
C SER A 67 -6.37 -8.18 -12.68
N TYR A 68 -6.75 -7.61 -11.54
CA TYR A 68 -5.82 -7.19 -10.49
C TYR A 68 -5.01 -8.37 -9.92
N ILE A 69 -5.67 -9.49 -9.62
CA ILE A 69 -5.01 -10.71 -9.13
C ILE A 69 -4.08 -11.28 -10.21
N THR A 70 -4.49 -11.28 -11.48
CA THR A 70 -3.64 -11.67 -12.61
C THR A 70 -2.38 -10.82 -12.66
N ALA A 71 -2.50 -9.50 -12.46
CA ALA A 71 -1.36 -8.62 -12.48
C ALA A 71 -0.36 -8.90 -11.36
N ILE A 72 -0.85 -9.03 -10.11
CA ILE A 72 0.00 -9.40 -8.96
C ILE A 72 0.69 -10.74 -9.24
N HIS A 73 -0.05 -11.74 -9.71
CA HIS A 73 0.48 -13.08 -9.95
C HIS A 73 1.59 -13.06 -11.01
N GLU A 74 1.36 -12.43 -12.17
CA GLU A 74 2.35 -12.41 -13.25
C GLU A 74 3.61 -11.61 -12.87
N ILE A 75 3.48 -10.50 -12.15
CA ILE A 75 4.64 -9.74 -11.61
C ILE A 75 5.41 -10.57 -10.57
N SER A 76 4.69 -11.22 -9.65
CA SER A 76 5.31 -11.97 -8.54
C SER A 76 6.10 -13.20 -8.99
N LYS A 77 5.83 -13.73 -10.19
CA LYS A 77 6.65 -14.80 -10.78
C LYS A 77 8.10 -14.38 -11.01
N ALA A 78 8.35 -13.08 -11.21
CA ALA A 78 9.69 -12.54 -11.39
C ALA A 78 10.20 -11.83 -10.13
N SER A 79 9.36 -11.02 -9.47
CA SER A 79 9.74 -10.30 -8.25
C SER A 79 8.58 -10.32 -7.25
N PRO A 80 8.62 -11.22 -6.24
CA PRO A 80 7.64 -11.22 -5.15
C PRO A 80 7.59 -9.89 -4.40
N SER A 81 8.74 -9.21 -4.24
CA SER A 81 8.83 -7.90 -3.61
C SER A 81 8.02 -6.85 -4.36
N LEU A 82 8.14 -6.77 -5.69
CA LEU A 82 7.35 -5.83 -6.49
C LEU A 82 5.86 -6.17 -6.44
N GLY A 83 5.52 -7.46 -6.47
CA GLY A 83 4.15 -7.93 -6.33
C GLY A 83 3.51 -7.51 -5.01
N VAL A 84 4.25 -7.60 -3.90
CA VAL A 84 3.81 -7.15 -2.57
C VAL A 84 3.67 -5.63 -2.51
N ILE A 85 4.60 -4.86 -3.10
CA ILE A 85 4.51 -3.40 -3.18
C ILE A 85 3.21 -2.98 -3.87
N LEU A 86 2.92 -3.55 -5.04
CA LEU A 86 1.68 -3.30 -5.77
C LEU A 86 0.46 -3.73 -4.96
N SER A 87 0.51 -4.92 -4.38
CA SER A 87 -0.62 -5.47 -3.63
C SER A 87 -1.00 -4.59 -2.45
N VAL A 88 -0.03 -4.18 -1.63
CA VAL A 88 -0.26 -3.32 -0.47
C VAL A 88 -0.74 -1.94 -0.91
N HIS A 89 -0.06 -1.34 -1.89
CA HIS A 89 -0.46 -0.04 -2.45
C HIS A 89 -1.93 -0.06 -2.84
N THR A 90 -2.34 -0.98 -3.72
CA THR A 90 -3.68 -0.94 -4.30
C THR A 90 -4.74 -1.41 -3.30
N SER A 91 -4.57 -2.60 -2.70
CA SER A 91 -5.65 -3.23 -1.95
C SER A 91 -5.94 -2.60 -0.59
N VAL A 92 -4.92 -2.11 0.10
CA VAL A 92 -5.04 -1.59 1.46
C VAL A 92 -4.56 -0.14 1.60
N GLY A 93 -3.72 0.36 0.69
CA GLY A 93 -3.38 1.78 0.62
C GLY A 93 -4.46 2.62 -0.08
N THR A 94 -4.96 2.15 -1.23
CA THR A 94 -5.83 2.95 -2.10
C THR A 94 -7.32 2.59 -1.95
N LEU A 95 -7.67 1.30 -2.02
CA LEU A 95 -9.08 0.88 -2.03
C LEU A 95 -9.89 1.25 -0.77
N PRO A 96 -9.33 1.32 0.45
CA PRO A 96 -10.09 1.84 1.59
C PRO A 96 -10.54 3.29 1.41
N ILE A 97 -9.71 4.14 0.80
CA ILE A 97 -10.07 5.53 0.49
C ILE A 97 -11.14 5.57 -0.59
N VAL A 98 -11.01 4.74 -1.64
CA VAL A 98 -12.04 4.60 -2.69
C VAL A 98 -13.39 4.19 -2.10
N LYS A 99 -13.38 3.26 -1.14
CA LYS A 99 -14.61 2.66 -0.59
C LYS A 99 -15.27 3.52 0.48
N PHE A 100 -14.48 4.13 1.36
CA PHE A 100 -14.97 4.77 2.59
C PHE A 100 -14.68 6.27 2.66
N GLY A 101 -13.84 6.80 1.78
CA GLY A 101 -13.52 8.22 1.77
C GLY A 101 -14.70 9.10 1.37
N THR A 102 -14.66 10.36 1.81
CA THR A 102 -15.51 11.42 1.26
C THR A 102 -15.10 11.74 -0.18
N ASP A 103 -15.91 12.50 -0.90
CA ASP A 103 -15.57 12.89 -2.27
C ASP A 103 -14.30 13.77 -2.29
N ASP A 104 -14.15 14.70 -1.34
CA ASP A 104 -12.94 15.51 -1.17
C ASP A 104 -11.68 14.64 -0.92
N GLN A 105 -11.80 13.59 -0.10
CA GLN A 105 -10.69 12.66 0.14
C GLN A 105 -10.34 11.87 -1.11
N LYS A 106 -11.35 11.42 -1.89
CA LYS A 106 -11.10 10.70 -3.14
C LYS A 106 -10.43 11.60 -4.16
N GLU A 107 -10.88 12.84 -4.30
CA GLU A 107 -10.30 13.83 -5.19
C GLU A 107 -8.84 14.14 -4.81
N ARG A 108 -8.56 14.31 -3.51
CA ARG A 108 -7.21 14.60 -3.01
C ARG A 108 -6.21 13.46 -3.17
N TYR A 109 -6.66 12.20 -3.06
CA TYR A 109 -5.73 11.06 -2.91
C TYR A 109 -5.81 10.03 -4.04
N VAL A 110 -7.01 9.66 -4.48
CA VAL A 110 -7.20 8.43 -5.26
C VAL A 110 -6.58 8.55 -6.65
N SER A 111 -6.68 9.70 -7.31
CA SER A 111 -6.11 9.87 -8.66
C SER A 111 -4.60 9.71 -8.67
N ASP A 112 -3.91 10.35 -7.72
CA ASP A 112 -2.44 10.25 -7.60
C ASP A 112 -1.99 8.82 -7.28
N LEU A 113 -2.73 8.14 -6.40
CA LEU A 113 -2.45 6.74 -6.07
C LEU A 113 -2.68 5.82 -7.28
N ALA A 114 -3.82 5.95 -7.96
CA ALA A 114 -4.19 5.12 -9.11
C ALA A 114 -3.21 5.25 -10.28
N GLN A 115 -2.63 6.44 -10.46
CA GLN A 115 -1.63 6.73 -11.50
C GLN A 115 -0.19 6.44 -11.06
N GLY A 116 0.05 6.03 -9.80
CA GLY A 116 1.39 5.77 -9.28
C GLY A 116 2.23 7.04 -9.04
N ASN A 117 1.60 8.22 -8.97
CA ASN A 117 2.27 9.48 -8.61
C ASN A 117 2.56 9.57 -7.11
N LYS A 118 1.76 8.86 -6.30
CA LYS A 118 1.97 8.64 -4.87
C LYS A 118 1.88 7.16 -4.57
N ILE A 119 2.49 6.74 -3.47
CA ILE A 119 2.49 5.37 -2.98
C ILE A 119 1.71 5.30 -1.67
N GLY A 120 0.76 4.37 -1.60
CA GLY A 120 0.00 4.06 -0.40
C GLY A 120 0.70 3.04 0.50
N ALA A 121 0.58 3.24 1.81
CA ALA A 121 0.92 2.29 2.86
C ALA A 121 -0.27 2.08 3.82
N PHE A 122 -0.26 0.95 4.51
CA PHE A 122 -1.33 0.56 5.44
C PHE A 122 -0.73 0.25 6.81
N ALA A 123 -1.08 1.05 7.81
CA ALA A 123 -0.45 1.07 9.12
C ALA A 123 -1.42 0.61 10.22
N LEU A 124 -1.50 -0.70 10.42
CA LEU A 124 -2.38 -1.34 11.41
C LEU A 124 -1.57 -2.03 12.52
N THR A 125 -0.66 -2.92 12.15
CA THR A 125 0.09 -3.79 13.06
C THR A 125 0.99 -3.01 14.01
N GLU A 126 1.03 -3.48 15.25
CA GLU A 126 1.88 -2.96 16.32
C GLU A 126 2.68 -4.09 16.96
N GLU A 127 3.76 -3.75 17.66
CA GLU A 127 4.58 -4.74 18.39
C GLU A 127 3.75 -5.57 19.39
N SER A 128 2.75 -4.94 20.02
CA SER A 128 1.83 -5.62 20.95
C SER A 128 0.57 -6.19 20.30
N SER A 129 0.37 -6.01 18.98
CA SER A 129 -0.89 -6.34 18.30
C SER A 129 -0.66 -6.68 16.82
N GLY A 130 -0.56 -7.98 16.54
CA GLY A 130 -0.51 -8.56 15.20
C GLY A 130 -1.83 -9.25 14.82
N SER A 131 -1.97 -10.53 15.21
CA SER A 131 -3.19 -11.30 14.95
C SER A 131 -4.43 -10.73 15.66
N ASP A 132 -4.25 -10.17 16.87
CA ASP A 132 -5.29 -9.44 17.58
C ASP A 132 -5.23 -7.94 17.25
N ALA A 133 -5.49 -7.60 16.00
CA ALA A 133 -5.37 -6.23 15.48
C ALA A 133 -6.30 -5.21 16.16
N GLY A 134 -7.38 -5.67 16.80
CA GLY A 134 -8.32 -4.83 17.54
C GLY A 134 -7.79 -4.33 18.88
N ALA A 135 -6.72 -4.95 19.41
CA ALA A 135 -6.09 -4.60 20.69
C ALA A 135 -4.97 -3.56 20.57
N LEU A 136 -4.89 -2.87 19.43
CA LEU A 136 -3.92 -1.81 19.17
C LEU A 136 -3.92 -0.74 20.27
N LYS A 137 -2.73 -0.17 20.53
CA LYS A 137 -2.43 0.76 21.62
C LYS A 137 -2.20 2.18 21.12
N MET A 138 -1.88 2.38 19.84
CA MET A 138 -1.78 3.71 19.26
C MET A 138 -3.08 4.49 19.48
N LYS A 139 -2.96 5.72 19.95
CA LYS A 139 -4.10 6.58 20.30
C LYS A 139 -4.24 7.72 19.31
N ALA A 140 -5.47 8.16 19.10
CA ALA A 140 -5.79 9.40 18.42
C ALA A 140 -6.67 10.24 19.34
N VAL A 141 -6.15 11.39 19.76
CA VAL A 141 -6.85 12.34 20.64
C VAL A 141 -7.25 13.56 19.83
N ARG A 142 -8.52 13.95 19.89
CA ARG A 142 -9.01 15.15 19.21
C ARG A 142 -8.44 16.40 19.88
N ASP A 143 -7.86 17.30 19.09
CA ASP A 143 -7.33 18.59 19.53
C ASP A 143 -7.84 19.68 18.57
N GLY A 144 -8.87 20.42 19.00
CA GLY A 144 -9.58 21.35 18.12
C GLY A 144 -10.21 20.65 16.92
N ASP A 145 -9.76 21.03 15.72
CA ASP A 145 -10.18 20.45 14.44
C ASP A 145 -9.28 19.31 13.95
N ASP A 146 -8.19 19.05 14.68
CA ASP A 146 -7.19 18.04 14.34
C ASP A 146 -7.28 16.81 15.26
N TYR A 147 -6.56 15.76 14.87
CA TYR A 147 -6.28 14.61 15.73
C TYR A 147 -4.78 14.47 15.93
N VAL A 148 -4.36 14.40 17.19
CA VAL A 148 -2.99 14.05 17.57
C VAL A 148 -2.91 12.54 17.72
N LEU A 149 -2.15 11.94 16.81
CA LEU A 149 -1.83 10.52 16.82
C LEU A 149 -0.58 10.31 17.68
N THR A 150 -0.57 9.25 18.49
CA THR A 150 0.60 8.93 19.31
C THR A 150 0.74 7.43 19.44
N GLY A 151 1.85 6.92 18.91
CA GLY A 151 2.24 5.52 19.06
C GLY A 151 3.27 5.11 18.04
N SER A 152 3.33 3.80 17.79
CA SER A 152 4.18 3.25 16.74
C SER A 152 3.50 2.09 16.05
N LYS A 153 3.79 1.96 14.75
CA LYS A 153 3.37 0.86 13.90
C LYS A 153 4.57 0.05 13.46
N MET A 154 4.35 -1.23 13.16
CA MET A 154 5.40 -2.18 12.82
C MET A 154 5.05 -3.00 11.58
N PHE A 155 6.07 -3.33 10.77
CA PHE A 155 5.95 -4.10 9.52
C PHE A 155 5.10 -3.40 8.45
N ILE A 156 5.33 -2.10 8.27
CA ILE A 156 4.55 -1.28 7.35
C ILE A 156 5.21 -1.34 5.98
N THR A 157 4.74 -2.27 5.14
CA THR A 157 5.14 -2.33 3.73
C THR A 157 4.95 -0.96 3.05
N ASN A 158 5.92 -0.59 2.22
CA ASN A 158 6.06 0.71 1.56
C ASN A 158 6.44 1.88 2.50
N ALA A 159 6.63 1.68 3.81
CA ALA A 159 7.08 2.75 4.69
C ALA A 159 8.43 3.33 4.22
N GLY A 160 8.55 4.66 4.30
CA GLY A 160 9.71 5.41 3.83
C GLY A 160 9.66 5.77 2.36
N ALA A 161 8.89 5.04 1.54
CA ALA A 161 8.59 5.40 0.16
C ALA A 161 7.17 5.94 -0.03
N ALA A 162 6.24 5.61 0.86
CA ALA A 162 4.85 6.03 0.80
C ALA A 162 4.65 7.50 1.17
N GLU A 163 3.83 8.19 0.39
CA GLU A 163 3.36 9.55 0.67
C GLU A 163 1.96 9.58 1.28
N VAL A 164 1.24 8.47 1.27
CA VAL A 164 -0.11 8.36 1.86
C VAL A 164 -0.19 7.12 2.75
N TYR A 165 -0.57 7.32 4.00
CA TYR A 165 -0.72 6.24 4.97
C TYR A 165 -2.17 6.12 5.41
N VAL A 166 -2.73 4.91 5.36
CA VAL A 166 -3.98 4.57 6.06
C VAL A 166 -3.60 4.05 7.44
N VAL A 167 -3.75 4.87 8.48
CA VAL A 167 -3.31 4.60 9.85
C VAL A 167 -4.50 4.25 10.74
N PHE A 168 -4.37 3.21 11.56
CA PHE A 168 -5.39 2.82 12.53
C PHE A 168 -4.97 3.18 13.95
N ALA A 169 -5.82 3.95 14.65
CA ALA A 169 -5.59 4.35 16.03
C ALA A 169 -6.89 4.31 16.84
N SER A 170 -6.77 4.12 18.15
CA SER A 170 -7.91 4.10 19.06
C SER A 170 -8.34 5.52 19.43
N THR A 171 -9.60 5.84 19.18
CA THR A 171 -10.27 7.07 19.64
C THR A 171 -11.15 6.82 20.88
N ALA A 172 -11.49 5.56 21.17
CA ALA A 172 -12.26 5.15 22.34
C ALA A 172 -11.72 3.82 22.93
N PRO A 173 -10.67 3.85 23.76
CA PRO A 173 -9.99 2.64 24.25
C PRO A 173 -10.89 1.69 25.06
N ASP A 174 -11.92 2.23 25.71
CA ASP A 174 -12.93 1.49 26.47
C ASP A 174 -13.86 0.63 25.60
N ARG A 175 -13.86 0.85 24.27
CA ARG A 175 -14.72 0.14 23.31
C ARG A 175 -14.01 -0.96 22.53
N GLY A 176 -12.75 -1.27 22.88
CA GLY A 176 -11.95 -2.28 22.19
C GLY A 176 -11.88 -2.01 20.68
N SER A 177 -12.09 -3.04 19.86
CA SER A 177 -12.04 -2.93 18.39
C SER A 177 -13.06 -1.95 17.80
N ARG A 178 -14.19 -1.69 18.48
CA ARG A 178 -15.18 -0.70 18.03
C ARG A 178 -14.76 0.75 18.29
N GLY A 179 -13.70 0.94 19.06
CA GLY A 179 -13.09 2.25 19.33
C GLY A 179 -11.93 2.58 18.38
N VAL A 180 -11.68 1.76 17.36
CA VAL A 180 -10.62 1.99 16.37
C VAL A 180 -11.15 2.83 15.22
N THR A 181 -10.38 3.85 14.85
CA THR A 181 -10.64 4.75 13.71
C THR A 181 -9.49 4.66 12.71
N ALA A 182 -9.82 4.74 11.42
CA ALA A 182 -8.83 4.86 10.35
C ALA A 182 -8.63 6.34 9.98
N PHE A 183 -7.38 6.74 9.77
CA PHE A 183 -6.95 8.07 9.40
C PHE A 183 -6.16 8.01 8.10
N ILE A 184 -6.35 9.00 7.22
CA ILE A 184 -5.45 9.22 6.09
C ILE A 184 -4.40 10.22 6.57
N VAL A 185 -3.13 9.83 6.55
CA VAL A 185 -2.00 10.65 7.02
C VAL A 185 -1.03 10.85 5.87
N ASP A 186 -0.71 12.11 5.57
CA ASP A 186 0.29 12.43 4.55
C ASP A 186 1.69 12.07 5.07
N GLY A 187 2.55 11.48 4.22
CA GLY A 187 3.87 10.98 4.61
C GLY A 187 4.84 12.05 5.10
N ASN A 188 4.55 13.33 4.86
CA ASN A 188 5.31 14.49 5.34
C ASN A 188 4.68 15.17 6.57
N THR A 189 3.63 14.58 7.16
CA THR A 189 2.97 15.13 8.36
C THR A 189 3.99 15.25 9.50
N PRO A 190 4.16 16.42 10.13
CA PRO A 190 5.06 16.58 11.27
C PRO A 190 4.76 15.57 12.39
N GLY A 191 5.78 14.89 12.90
CA GLY A 191 5.65 13.82 13.90
C GLY A 191 5.73 12.41 13.32
N LEU A 192 5.35 12.23 12.04
CA LEU A 192 5.56 10.97 11.33
C LEU A 192 7.05 10.77 11.07
N THR A 193 7.61 9.69 11.62
CA THR A 193 8.99 9.28 11.39
C THR A 193 9.06 7.80 11.06
N VAL A 194 9.83 7.47 10.03
CA VAL A 194 10.06 6.08 9.61
C VAL A 194 11.39 5.61 10.20
N GLY A 195 11.34 4.54 11.00
CA GLY A 195 12.52 3.91 11.58
C GLY A 195 13.44 3.29 10.53
N LYS A 196 14.70 3.05 10.91
CA LYS A 196 15.68 2.44 10.00
C LYS A 196 15.38 0.95 9.79
N LYS A 197 15.45 0.49 8.54
CA LYS A 197 15.55 -0.94 8.20
C LYS A 197 16.78 -1.56 8.85
N ARG A 198 16.62 -2.64 9.62
CA ARG A 198 17.73 -3.43 10.17
C ARG A 198 17.76 -4.80 9.51
N ARG A 199 18.90 -5.17 8.92
CA ARG A 199 19.13 -6.52 8.36
C ARG A 199 19.68 -7.43 9.47
N GLU A 200 19.12 -8.63 9.62
CA GLU A 200 19.76 -9.69 10.40
C GLU A 200 20.03 -10.94 9.54
N ASN A 201 21.28 -11.40 9.57
CA ASN A 201 21.72 -12.75 9.19
C ASN A 201 21.43 -13.22 7.75
N GLY A 202 21.75 -12.41 6.73
CA GLY A 202 21.91 -12.86 5.33
C GLY A 202 20.65 -13.40 4.63
N ASN A 203 19.53 -13.48 5.35
CA ASN A 203 18.19 -13.69 4.85
C ASN A 203 17.39 -12.47 5.30
N ALA A 204 16.61 -11.85 4.41
CA ALA A 204 15.75 -10.73 4.76
C ALA A 204 14.65 -11.17 5.74
N ARG A 205 15.00 -11.24 7.03
CA ARG A 205 14.04 -11.30 8.13
C ARG A 205 13.79 -9.87 8.56
N TYR A 206 12.55 -9.43 8.38
CA TYR A 206 12.08 -8.12 8.85
C TYR A 206 11.99 -8.16 10.37
N GLU A 207 12.93 -7.52 11.07
CA GLU A 207 12.73 -7.13 12.47
C GLU A 207 12.85 -5.60 12.63
N HIS A 208 11.78 -5.07 13.23
CA HIS A 208 11.61 -3.74 13.83
C HIS A 208 11.84 -2.49 12.94
N GLU A 209 11.08 -2.36 11.85
CA GLU A 209 10.70 -1.03 11.38
C GLU A 209 9.64 -0.46 12.35
N ARG A 210 10.02 0.49 13.20
CA ARG A 210 9.06 1.32 13.93
C ARG A 210 8.76 2.55 13.10
N THR A 211 7.53 2.66 12.59
CA THR A 211 7.03 3.97 12.12
C THR A 211 6.41 4.65 13.32
N ASN A 212 7.05 5.69 13.85
CA ASN A 212 6.45 6.49 14.91
C ASN A 212 5.56 7.54 14.25
N LEU A 213 4.37 7.71 14.82
CA LEU A 213 3.34 8.64 14.37
C LEU A 213 2.91 9.47 15.58
#